data_AF-A0A1B3WET4-F1
#
_entry.id   AF-A0A1B3WET4-F1
#
_cell.length_a   1.000
_cell.length_b   1.000
_cell.length_c   1.000
_cell.angle_alpha   90.00
_cell.angle_beta   90.00
_cell.angle_gamma   90.00
#
_symmetry.space_group_name_H-M   'P 1'
#
loop_
_entity.id
_entity.type
_entity.pdbx_description
1 polymer ?
#
loop_
_entity_poly.entity_id
_entity_poly.type
_entity_poly.pdbx_seq_one_letter_code
_entity_poly.pdbx_strand_id
1 'polypeptide(L)'
;MKIVSWNCNGAFRKKYSILFEKIPADIYVIQECENPEKISNNKDKEFLTSFNYRWIGENKNKGLAVFSKISIDFEEQNSYYLRYFIPFKVNTKRCYAIWAMNPYIEEMVVYFSIYKHLLNEKSIIIGDFNSNVIWDTKHNIRNHTTFNTMLKKVNLESAFHVLNKIAYGKENTPTLYMYRNLEKGYYIDYAYSSPKYMKTFIIGSPDEWLTYSDHMPILFETISR
;
A
#
# COMPACT_ATOMS: atom_id res chain seq x y z
N MET A 1 10.77 -2.58 11.80
CA MET A 1 10.48 -3.05 10.43
C MET A 1 10.03 -1.87 9.59
N LYS A 2 10.60 -1.70 8.41
CA LYS A 2 10.28 -0.64 7.43
C LYS A 2 9.56 -1.25 6.23
N ILE A 3 8.40 -0.70 5.89
CA ILE A 3 7.62 -1.08 4.71
C ILE A 3 7.47 0.17 3.83
N VAL A 4 7.80 0.04 2.55
CA VAL A 4 7.49 1.06 1.55
C VAL A 4 6.26 0.64 0.79
N SER A 5 5.37 1.59 0.50
CA SER A 5 4.34 1.43 -0.53
C SER A 5 4.47 2.50 -1.59
N TRP A 6 4.32 2.12 -2.85
CA TRP A 6 4.38 3.06 -3.97
C TRP A 6 3.62 2.56 -5.19
N ASN A 7 2.62 3.31 -5.64
CA ASN A 7 2.06 3.11 -6.97
C ASN A 7 3.09 3.63 -7.97
N CYS A 8 3.71 2.70 -8.71
CA CYS A 8 4.82 3.06 -9.58
C CYS A 8 4.35 3.62 -10.93
N ASN A 9 3.04 3.67 -11.21
CA ASN A 9 2.47 4.08 -12.50
C ASN A 9 3.15 3.36 -13.69
N GLY A 10 3.18 2.02 -13.60
CA GLY A 10 3.77 1.14 -14.61
C GLY A 10 5.30 1.17 -14.72
N ALA A 11 5.81 0.26 -15.55
CA ALA A 11 7.23 0.17 -15.92
C ALA A 11 8.21 0.16 -14.72
N PHE A 12 7.87 -0.57 -13.66
CA PHE A 12 8.67 -0.65 -12.43
C PHE A 12 10.12 -1.08 -12.67
N ARG A 13 10.40 -1.89 -13.71
CA ARG A 13 11.76 -2.26 -14.12
C ARG A 13 12.68 -1.06 -14.36
N LYS A 14 12.13 0.10 -14.70
CA LYS A 14 12.90 1.34 -14.92
C LYS A 14 13.09 2.19 -13.66
N LYS A 15 12.47 1.79 -12.54
CA LYS A 15 12.26 2.64 -11.35
C LYS A 15 12.66 1.96 -10.03
N TYR A 16 12.83 0.64 -10.00
CA TYR A 16 13.15 -0.08 -8.77
C TYR A 16 14.46 0.38 -8.13
N SER A 17 15.48 0.68 -8.95
CA SER A 17 16.81 1.04 -8.47
C SER A 17 16.76 2.32 -7.64
N ILE A 18 16.14 3.38 -8.17
CA ILE A 18 16.00 4.65 -7.48
C ILE A 18 15.16 4.52 -6.20
N LEU A 19 14.10 3.71 -6.21
CA LEU A 19 13.31 3.43 -5.00
C LEU A 19 14.14 2.74 -3.93
N PHE A 20 14.88 1.70 -4.29
CA PHE A 20 15.64 0.88 -3.34
C PHE A 20 16.86 1.62 -2.78
N GLU A 21 17.47 2.50 -3.58
CA GLU A 21 18.60 3.34 -3.18
C GLU A 21 18.14 4.47 -2.24
N LYS A 22 17.13 5.26 -2.64
CA LYS A 22 16.69 6.41 -1.85
C LYS A 22 15.88 6.02 -0.61
N ILE A 23 15.14 4.92 -0.66
CA ILE A 23 14.28 4.48 0.45
C ILE A 23 14.56 3.01 0.81
N PRO A 24 15.63 2.73 1.56
CA PRO A 24 15.92 1.39 2.06
C PRO A 24 14.85 0.91 3.04
N ALA A 25 14.20 -0.20 2.71
CA ALA A 25 13.16 -0.83 3.51
C ALA A 25 13.29 -2.35 3.48
N ASP A 26 12.62 -3.01 4.42
CA ASP A 26 12.61 -4.48 4.53
C ASP A 26 11.65 -5.08 3.49
N ILE A 27 10.52 -4.42 3.26
CA ILE A 27 9.43 -4.86 2.38
C ILE A 27 9.00 -3.69 1.49
N TYR A 28 8.70 -3.99 0.23
CA TYR A 28 8.23 -3.04 -0.78
C TYR A 28 6.91 -3.53 -1.37
N VAL A 29 5.85 -2.75 -1.20
CA VAL A 29 4.52 -2.97 -1.76
C VAL A 29 4.35 -2.04 -2.96
N ILE A 30 4.21 -2.61 -4.16
CA ILE A 30 4.27 -1.84 -5.41
C ILE A 30 2.98 -2.05 -6.19
N GLN A 31 2.19 -0.98 -6.30
CA GLN A 31 0.98 -0.95 -7.13
C GLN A 31 1.33 -0.57 -8.57
N GLU A 32 0.45 -0.95 -9.52
CA GLU A 32 0.69 -0.85 -10.97
C GLU A 32 2.02 -1.46 -11.44
N CYS A 33 2.53 -2.45 -10.70
CA CYS A 33 3.78 -3.13 -11.00
C CYS A 33 3.60 -4.09 -12.18
N GLU A 34 4.53 -4.06 -13.14
CA GLU A 34 4.63 -5.11 -14.14
C GLU A 34 4.96 -6.47 -13.48
N ASN A 35 4.53 -7.57 -14.09
CA ASN A 35 4.84 -8.90 -13.60
C ASN A 35 6.34 -9.17 -13.73
N PRO A 36 7.08 -9.38 -12.62
CA PRO A 36 8.53 -9.58 -12.65
C PRO A 36 8.97 -10.72 -13.57
N GLU A 37 8.20 -11.81 -13.65
CA GLU A 37 8.52 -12.97 -14.49
C GLU A 37 8.42 -12.70 -15.99
N LYS A 38 7.67 -11.66 -16.38
CA LYS A 38 7.38 -11.31 -17.78
C LYS A 38 8.17 -10.09 -18.26
N ILE A 39 9.10 -9.58 -17.45
CA ILE A 39 10.04 -8.53 -17.85
C ILE A 39 10.95 -9.08 -18.94
N SER A 40 11.11 -8.33 -20.03
CA SER A 40 11.92 -8.75 -21.19
C SER A 40 13.42 -8.59 -21.01
N ASN A 41 13.86 -7.70 -20.10
CA ASN A 41 15.27 -7.53 -19.76
C ASN A 41 15.67 -8.56 -18.71
N ASN A 42 16.61 -9.46 -19.07
CA ASN A 42 17.04 -10.54 -18.18
C ASN A 42 17.65 -10.04 -16.87
N LYS A 43 18.44 -8.96 -16.90
CA LYS A 43 19.09 -8.42 -15.69
C LYS A 43 18.07 -7.87 -14.71
N ASP A 44 17.09 -7.11 -15.20
CA ASP A 44 16.03 -6.56 -14.35
C ASP A 44 15.11 -7.66 -13.82
N LYS A 45 14.78 -8.65 -14.67
CA LYS A 45 14.03 -9.84 -14.27
C LYS A 45 14.77 -10.57 -13.14
N GLU A 46 15.99 -11.03 -13.39
CA GLU A 46 16.80 -11.79 -12.43
C GLU A 46 16.94 -11.06 -11.09
N PHE A 47 17.19 -9.75 -11.12
CA PHE A 47 17.29 -8.95 -9.91
C PHE A 47 15.96 -8.93 -9.14
N LEU A 48 14.84 -8.58 -9.78
CA LEU A 48 13.55 -8.47 -9.09
C LEU A 48 13.01 -9.83 -8.62
N THR A 49 13.29 -10.91 -9.35
CA THR A 49 12.89 -12.27 -8.98
C THR A 49 13.84 -12.94 -7.98
N SER A 50 14.97 -12.30 -7.63
CA SER A 50 15.88 -12.79 -6.58
C SER A 50 15.36 -12.57 -5.16
N PHE A 51 14.40 -11.66 -4.97
CA PHE A 51 13.76 -11.41 -3.69
C PHE A 51 12.72 -12.49 -3.37
N ASN A 52 12.34 -12.60 -2.10
CA ASN A 52 11.08 -13.27 -1.76
C ASN A 52 9.94 -12.34 -2.21
N TYR A 53 9.12 -12.77 -3.17
CA TYR A 53 8.11 -11.90 -3.76
C TYR A 53 6.81 -12.63 -4.11
N ARG A 54 5.74 -11.86 -4.22
CA ARG A 54 4.45 -12.29 -4.79
C ARG A 54 3.91 -11.19 -5.67
N TRP A 55 3.34 -11.57 -6.81
CA TRP A 55 2.68 -10.66 -7.73
C TRP A 55 1.30 -11.20 -8.11
N ILE A 56 0.30 -10.32 -8.14
CA ILE A 56 -1.03 -10.63 -8.68
C ILE A 56 -1.47 -9.53 -9.65
N GLY A 57 -2.11 -9.93 -10.74
CA GLY A 57 -2.75 -9.00 -11.66
C GLY A 57 -3.32 -9.64 -12.92
N GLU A 58 -4.24 -8.92 -13.55
CA GLU A 58 -5.00 -9.39 -14.72
C GLU A 58 -4.18 -9.35 -16.02
N ASN A 59 -3.17 -8.48 -16.10
CA ASN A 59 -2.27 -8.41 -17.24
C ASN A 59 -0.81 -8.23 -16.80
N LYS A 60 0.13 -8.65 -17.65
CA LYS A 60 1.56 -8.62 -17.33
C LYS A 60 2.15 -7.23 -17.07
N ASN A 61 1.46 -6.15 -17.47
CA ASN A 61 2.00 -4.80 -17.41
C ASN A 61 1.59 -4.06 -16.12
N LYS A 62 0.53 -4.48 -15.44
CA LYS A 62 0.02 -3.82 -14.22
C LYS A 62 -0.58 -4.83 -13.24
N GLY A 63 -0.12 -4.75 -12.00
CA GLY A 63 -0.59 -5.56 -10.88
C GLY A 63 -0.09 -5.04 -9.54
N LEU A 64 -0.31 -5.84 -8.51
CA LEU A 64 0.20 -5.59 -7.16
C LEU A 64 1.35 -6.55 -6.89
N ALA A 65 2.50 -6.02 -6.50
CA ALA A 65 3.67 -6.78 -6.09
C ALA A 65 4.01 -6.53 -4.62
N VAL A 66 4.51 -7.56 -3.95
CA VAL A 66 5.24 -7.43 -2.68
C VAL A 66 6.61 -8.04 -2.89
N PHE A 67 7.67 -7.27 -2.66
CA PHE A 67 9.05 -7.74 -2.63
C PHE A 67 9.59 -7.62 -1.20
N SER A 68 10.31 -8.62 -0.73
CA SER A 68 10.85 -8.64 0.62
C SER A 68 12.33 -9.00 0.63
N LYS A 69 13.11 -8.23 1.40
CA LYS A 69 14.53 -8.47 1.72
C LYS A 69 14.70 -9.34 2.97
N ILE A 70 13.61 -9.55 3.71
CA ILE A 70 13.56 -10.42 4.89
C ILE A 70 12.62 -11.60 4.63
N SER A 71 12.70 -12.63 5.48
CA SER A 71 11.77 -13.75 5.41
C SER A 71 10.34 -13.28 5.74
N ILE A 72 9.41 -13.63 4.86
CA ILE A 72 7.97 -13.42 5.01
C ILE A 72 7.24 -14.64 4.46
N ASP A 73 6.08 -14.93 5.04
CA ASP A 73 5.21 -16.02 4.61
C ASP A 73 3.97 -15.44 3.94
N PHE A 74 3.85 -15.60 2.64
CA PHE A 74 2.62 -15.21 1.97
C PHE A 74 1.47 -16.13 2.35
N GLU A 75 0.30 -15.56 2.66
CA GLU A 75 -0.89 -16.33 3.02
C GLU A 75 -1.73 -16.61 1.77
N GLU A 76 -2.25 -17.83 1.66
CA GLU A 76 -3.33 -18.14 0.72
C GLU A 76 -4.67 -17.75 1.34
N GLN A 77 -5.34 -16.78 0.75
CA GLN A 77 -6.71 -16.39 1.10
C GLN A 77 -7.52 -16.39 -0.18
N ASN A 78 -8.71 -17.02 -0.13
CA ASN A 78 -9.63 -16.97 -1.25
C ASN A 78 -9.95 -15.51 -1.59
N SER A 79 -9.67 -15.11 -2.82
CA SER A 79 -9.91 -13.73 -3.23
C SER A 79 -11.40 -13.39 -3.28
N TYR A 80 -12.30 -14.38 -3.39
CA TYR A 80 -13.72 -14.18 -3.66
C TYR A 80 -13.97 -13.22 -4.85
N TYR A 81 -13.09 -13.30 -5.86
CA TYR A 81 -13.04 -12.38 -7.00
C TYR A 81 -12.73 -10.90 -6.66
N LEU A 82 -12.44 -10.60 -5.40
CA LEU A 82 -11.94 -9.29 -4.96
C LEU A 82 -10.46 -9.18 -5.35
N ARG A 83 -10.07 -8.04 -5.92
CA ARG A 83 -8.78 -7.95 -6.60
C ARG A 83 -7.75 -7.24 -5.75
N TYR A 84 -6.50 -7.64 -5.97
CA TYR A 84 -5.32 -6.91 -5.47
C TYR A 84 -5.22 -6.79 -3.94
N PHE A 85 -5.41 -7.93 -3.26
CA PHE A 85 -5.06 -8.12 -1.85
C PHE A 85 -3.96 -9.17 -1.76
N ILE A 86 -2.79 -8.81 -1.24
CA ILE A 86 -1.73 -9.78 -0.92
C ILE A 86 -1.58 -9.83 0.61
N PRO A 87 -2.15 -10.83 1.29
CA PRO A 87 -1.89 -11.08 2.69
C PRO A 87 -0.55 -11.81 2.88
N PHE A 88 0.20 -11.42 3.89
CA PHE A 88 1.46 -12.08 4.27
C PHE A 88 1.76 -11.89 5.75
N LYS A 89 2.58 -12.76 6.31
CA LYS A 89 3.08 -12.65 7.68
C LYS A 89 4.54 -12.26 7.70
N VAL A 90 4.89 -11.47 8.69
CA VAL A 90 6.27 -11.12 9.02
C VAL A 90 6.39 -11.11 10.54
N ASN A 91 7.22 -12.01 11.07
CA ASN A 91 7.28 -12.30 12.50
C ASN A 91 5.88 -12.60 13.07
N THR A 92 5.44 -11.85 14.09
CA THR A 92 4.12 -12.01 14.72
C THR A 92 3.02 -11.14 14.10
N LYS A 93 3.33 -10.40 13.02
CA LYS A 93 2.41 -9.44 12.39
C LYS A 93 1.83 -10.02 11.10
N ARG A 94 0.55 -9.74 10.87
CA ARG A 94 -0.14 -10.02 9.60
C ARG A 94 -0.28 -8.74 8.81
N CYS A 95 0.24 -8.73 7.60
CA CYS A 95 0.24 -7.59 6.71
C CYS A 95 -0.70 -7.84 5.53
N TYR A 96 -1.28 -6.77 5.01
CA TYR A 96 -2.07 -6.78 3.79
C TYR A 96 -1.55 -5.67 2.88
N ALA A 97 -1.00 -6.07 1.74
CA ALA A 97 -0.70 -5.17 0.64
C ALA A 97 -1.96 -4.96 -0.19
N ILE A 98 -2.25 -3.69 -0.52
CA ILE A 98 -3.50 -3.27 -1.16
C ILE A 98 -3.23 -2.48 -2.44
N TRP A 99 -4.07 -2.70 -3.44
CA TRP A 99 -4.31 -1.75 -4.52
C TRP A 99 -5.80 -1.72 -4.84
N ALA A 100 -6.51 -0.69 -4.38
CA ALA A 100 -7.95 -0.61 -4.60
C ALA A 100 -8.25 -0.19 -6.05
N MET A 101 -9.02 -0.98 -6.78
CA MET A 101 -9.51 -0.67 -8.12
C MET A 101 -11.03 -0.69 -8.15
N ASN A 102 -11.65 0.06 -9.07
CA ASN A 102 -13.10 0.20 -9.23
C ASN A 102 -13.85 -1.14 -9.00
N PRO A 103 -14.74 -1.26 -7.99
CA PRO A 103 -15.36 -0.18 -7.22
C PRO A 103 -14.58 0.31 -5.99
N TYR A 104 -13.25 0.29 -5.98
CA TYR A 104 -12.36 0.96 -5.02
C TYR A 104 -12.56 0.52 -3.56
N ILE A 105 -12.92 1.44 -2.66
CA ILE A 105 -13.01 1.19 -1.21
C ILE A 105 -14.13 0.19 -0.88
N GLU A 106 -15.14 0.06 -1.73
CA GLU A 106 -16.22 -0.91 -1.57
C GLU A 106 -15.70 -2.36 -1.55
N GLU A 107 -14.77 -2.71 -2.45
CA GLU A 107 -14.14 -4.04 -2.47
C GLU A 107 -13.34 -4.27 -1.20
N MET A 108 -12.60 -3.26 -0.73
CA MET A 108 -11.84 -3.36 0.51
C MET A 108 -12.73 -3.61 1.72
N VAL A 109 -13.84 -2.87 1.86
CA VAL A 109 -14.80 -3.07 2.96
C VAL A 109 -15.36 -4.49 2.93
N VAL A 110 -15.66 -5.05 1.75
CA VAL A 110 -16.12 -6.45 1.63
C VAL A 110 -15.02 -7.43 2.03
N TYR A 111 -13.81 -7.29 1.47
CA TYR A 111 -12.69 -8.17 1.73
C TYR A 111 -12.39 -8.27 3.23
N PHE A 112 -12.27 -7.14 3.89
CA PHE A 112 -11.98 -7.08 5.32
C PHE A 112 -13.19 -7.42 6.20
N SER A 113 -14.42 -7.36 5.68
CA SER A 113 -15.59 -7.91 6.37
C SER A 113 -15.57 -9.44 6.40
N ILE A 114 -15.16 -10.08 5.30
CA ILE A 114 -14.99 -11.53 5.21
C ILE A 114 -13.85 -11.99 6.14
N TYR A 115 -12.71 -11.29 6.07
CA TYR A 115 -11.51 -11.63 6.83
C TYR A 115 -11.39 -10.93 8.20
N LYS A 116 -12.48 -10.35 8.72
CA LYS A 116 -12.47 -9.60 9.99
C LYS A 116 -11.91 -10.39 11.17
N HIS A 117 -12.11 -11.71 11.17
CA HIS A 117 -11.65 -12.62 12.22
C HIS A 117 -10.12 -12.80 12.23
N LEU A 118 -9.43 -12.44 11.13
CA LEU A 118 -7.97 -12.46 11.02
C LEU A 118 -7.34 -11.11 11.41
N LEU A 119 -8.13 -10.05 11.48
CA LEU A 119 -7.67 -8.72 11.88
C LEU A 119 -7.52 -8.64 13.40
N ASN A 120 -6.40 -8.09 13.84
CA ASN A 120 -6.15 -7.77 15.24
C ASN A 120 -5.16 -6.61 15.34
N GLU A 121 -4.81 -6.23 16.57
CA GLU A 121 -3.91 -5.10 16.83
C GLU A 121 -2.49 -5.26 16.23
N LYS A 122 -2.05 -6.47 15.87
CA LYS A 122 -0.77 -6.73 15.21
C LYS A 122 -0.87 -6.66 13.68
N SER A 123 -2.05 -6.41 13.14
CA SER A 123 -2.23 -6.29 11.70
C SER A 123 -1.63 -4.98 11.15
N ILE A 124 -1.18 -5.04 9.90
CA ILE A 124 -0.76 -3.87 9.12
C ILE A 124 -1.50 -3.92 7.78
N ILE A 125 -2.05 -2.81 7.32
CA ILE A 125 -2.68 -2.71 5.99
C ILE A 125 -2.04 -1.53 5.30
N ILE A 126 -1.47 -1.72 4.10
CA ILE A 126 -0.71 -0.67 3.43
C ILE A 126 -0.89 -0.74 1.92
N GLY A 127 -1.07 0.42 1.27
CA GLY A 127 -1.22 0.46 -0.18
C GLY A 127 -1.83 1.75 -0.72
N ASP A 128 -2.14 1.72 -2.01
CA ASP A 128 -2.99 2.70 -2.70
C ASP A 128 -4.46 2.31 -2.52
N PHE A 129 -5.22 3.16 -1.83
CA PHE A 129 -6.61 2.90 -1.48
C PHE A 129 -7.57 3.53 -2.48
N ASN A 130 -7.10 4.36 -3.42
CA ASN A 130 -7.93 5.14 -4.34
C ASN A 130 -9.17 5.76 -3.68
N SER A 131 -9.03 6.21 -2.43
CA SER A 131 -10.14 6.62 -1.58
C SER A 131 -9.69 7.55 -0.47
N ASN A 132 -10.60 8.42 -0.04
CA ASN A 132 -10.43 9.34 1.06
C ASN A 132 -11.83 9.70 1.62
N VAL A 133 -11.90 10.06 2.90
CA VAL A 133 -13.14 10.49 3.58
C VAL A 133 -13.82 11.67 2.86
N ILE A 134 -13.08 12.55 2.17
CA ILE A 134 -13.67 13.64 1.38
C ILE A 134 -14.60 13.15 0.25
N TRP A 135 -14.50 11.88 -0.14
CA TRP A 135 -15.34 11.27 -1.17
C TRP A 135 -16.40 10.32 -0.62
N ASP A 136 -16.61 10.24 0.70
CA ASP A 136 -17.59 9.33 1.28
C ASP A 136 -19.01 9.51 0.70
N THR A 137 -19.38 10.73 0.29
CA THR A 137 -20.67 11.03 -0.34
C THR A 137 -20.82 10.47 -1.76
N LYS A 138 -19.72 10.08 -2.41
CA LYS A 138 -19.72 9.40 -3.72
C LYS A 138 -19.92 7.89 -3.61
N HIS A 139 -19.81 7.36 -2.40
CA HIS A 139 -19.96 5.96 -2.06
C HIS A 139 -21.22 5.76 -1.22
N ASN A 140 -21.75 4.53 -1.19
CA ASN A 140 -22.84 4.20 -0.26
C ASN A 140 -22.25 3.87 1.13
N ILE A 141 -22.91 3.04 1.93
CA ILE A 141 -22.46 2.63 3.28
C ILE A 141 -21.06 1.99 3.31
N ARG A 142 -20.54 1.52 2.18
CA ARG A 142 -19.19 0.96 2.05
C ARG A 142 -18.24 2.05 1.55
N ASN A 143 -17.86 2.95 2.45
CA ASN A 143 -17.00 4.10 2.16
C ASN A 143 -15.76 4.11 3.08
N HIS A 144 -14.96 5.16 3.00
CA HIS A 144 -13.70 5.24 3.75
C HIS A 144 -13.94 5.35 5.26
N THR A 145 -14.94 6.12 5.69
CA THR A 145 -15.32 6.19 7.11
C THR A 145 -15.76 4.84 7.66
N THR A 146 -16.52 4.04 6.90
CA THR A 146 -16.89 2.68 7.29
C THR A 146 -15.66 1.79 7.46
N PHE A 147 -14.70 1.89 6.52
CA PHE A 147 -13.44 1.17 6.63
C PHE A 147 -12.66 1.55 7.90
N ASN A 148 -12.51 2.86 8.16
CA ASN A 148 -11.87 3.38 9.38
C ASN A 148 -12.56 2.87 10.65
N THR A 149 -13.90 2.90 10.67
CA THR A 149 -14.70 2.43 11.81
C THR A 149 -14.51 0.95 12.06
N MET A 150 -14.43 0.13 11.01
CA MET A 150 -14.15 -1.30 11.11
C MET A 150 -12.76 -1.57 11.70
N LEU A 151 -11.73 -0.87 11.22
CA LEU A 151 -10.35 -1.04 11.69
C LEU A 151 -10.17 -0.54 13.13
N LYS A 152 -10.83 0.55 13.52
CA LYS A 152 -10.76 1.08 14.89
C LYS A 152 -11.23 0.07 15.93
N LYS A 153 -12.19 -0.80 15.60
CA LYS A 153 -12.68 -1.88 16.51
C LYS A 153 -11.61 -2.90 16.90
N VAL A 154 -10.55 -3.02 16.11
CA VAL A 154 -9.40 -3.91 16.36
C VAL A 154 -8.13 -3.13 16.67
N ASN A 155 -8.27 -1.87 17.10
CA ASN A 155 -7.19 -0.94 17.42
C ASN A 155 -6.24 -0.67 16.25
N LEU A 156 -6.75 -0.61 15.02
CA LEU A 156 -5.99 -0.22 13.83
C LEU A 156 -6.44 1.17 13.37
N GLU A 157 -5.48 2.04 13.11
CA GLU A 157 -5.70 3.43 12.71
C GLU A 157 -4.68 3.85 11.66
N SER A 158 -4.99 4.89 10.87
CA SER A 158 -4.06 5.42 9.88
C SER A 158 -2.85 6.04 10.56
N ALA A 159 -1.66 5.59 10.16
CA ALA A 159 -0.40 6.03 10.75
C ALA A 159 -0.14 7.52 10.55
N PHE A 160 -0.42 8.06 9.36
CA PHE A 160 -0.27 9.48 9.08
C PHE A 160 -1.12 10.34 10.04
N HIS A 161 -2.39 9.98 10.21
CA HIS A 161 -3.34 10.72 11.04
C HIS A 161 -2.96 10.70 12.52
N VAL A 162 -2.60 9.52 13.04
CA VAL A 162 -2.18 9.36 14.43
C VAL A 162 -0.88 10.12 14.73
N LEU A 163 0.14 9.94 13.89
CA LEU A 163 1.47 10.51 14.14
C LEU A 163 1.49 12.04 13.95
N ASN A 164 0.71 12.58 13.03
CA ASN A 164 0.63 14.03 12.77
C ASN A 164 -0.49 14.73 13.53
N LYS A 165 -1.36 13.98 14.24
CA LYS A 165 -2.55 14.51 14.92
C LYS A 165 -3.46 15.31 13.98
N ILE A 166 -3.65 14.80 12.76
CA ILE A 166 -4.51 15.38 11.73
C ILE A 166 -5.79 14.55 11.65
N ALA A 167 -6.94 15.23 11.48
CA ALA A 167 -8.23 14.56 11.27
C ALA A 167 -8.34 14.01 9.83
N TYR A 168 -9.04 12.89 9.64
CA TYR A 168 -9.31 12.34 8.30
C TYR A 168 -9.99 13.38 7.41
N GLY A 169 -9.56 13.47 6.14
CA GLY A 169 -10.05 14.46 5.18
C GLY A 169 -9.50 15.88 5.41
N LYS A 170 -8.53 16.05 6.31
CA LYS A 170 -7.78 17.30 6.56
C LYS A 170 -6.28 17.13 6.30
N GLU A 171 -5.90 16.13 5.53
CA GLU A 171 -4.52 15.87 5.15
C GLU A 171 -3.97 17.05 4.35
N ASN A 172 -2.77 17.51 4.73
CA ASN A 172 -2.12 18.67 4.12
C ASN A 172 -0.97 18.29 3.17
N THR A 173 -0.66 17.00 3.08
CA THR A 173 0.47 16.47 2.30
C THR A 173 -0.07 15.40 1.35
N PRO A 174 -0.18 15.67 0.05
CA PRO A 174 -0.65 14.69 -0.93
C PRO A 174 0.28 13.49 -1.08
N THR A 175 -0.29 12.32 -1.38
CA THR A 175 0.43 11.12 -1.83
C THR A 175 0.28 10.88 -3.33
N LEU A 176 -0.68 11.55 -3.98
CA LEU A 176 -0.90 11.56 -5.42
C LEU A 176 -0.97 13.01 -5.91
N TYR A 177 -0.33 13.30 -7.03
CA TYR A 177 -0.54 14.52 -7.82
C TYR A 177 -1.05 14.12 -9.19
N MET A 178 -2.36 14.24 -9.40
CA MET A 178 -3.01 13.71 -10.60
C MET A 178 -2.39 14.33 -11.87
N TYR A 179 -1.97 13.48 -12.80
CA TYR A 179 -1.23 13.87 -14.01
C TYR A 179 0.08 14.61 -13.73
N ARG A 180 0.68 14.37 -12.57
CA ARG A 180 1.90 15.03 -12.07
C ARG A 180 1.76 16.54 -11.92
N ASN A 181 0.53 17.01 -11.70
CA ASN A 181 0.23 18.43 -11.49
C ASN A 181 0.16 18.74 -9.99
N LEU A 182 1.05 19.63 -9.52
CA LEU A 182 1.14 20.05 -8.11
C LEU A 182 -0.16 20.65 -7.56
N GLU A 183 -0.98 21.26 -8.41
CA GLU A 183 -2.29 21.84 -8.04
C GLU A 183 -3.41 20.78 -7.89
N LYS A 184 -3.13 19.51 -8.23
CA LYS A 184 -4.11 18.41 -8.22
C LYS A 184 -3.70 17.30 -7.25
N GLY A 185 -3.36 17.71 -6.02
CA GLY A 185 -2.93 16.82 -4.94
C GLY A 185 -4.09 16.10 -4.22
N TYR A 186 -3.90 14.82 -3.91
CA TYR A 186 -4.79 14.01 -3.09
C TYR A 186 -4.00 13.11 -2.12
N TYR A 187 -4.58 12.81 -0.96
CA TYR A 187 -4.08 11.81 -0.03
C TYR A 187 -4.87 10.50 -0.20
N ILE A 188 -4.26 9.50 -0.83
CA ILE A 188 -4.92 8.22 -1.15
C ILE A 188 -4.08 6.96 -0.85
N ASP A 189 -2.82 7.12 -0.46
CA ASP A 189 -1.93 6.03 -0.08
C ASP A 189 -1.82 5.97 1.45
N TYR A 190 -2.18 4.83 2.05
CA TYR A 190 -2.31 4.70 3.50
C TYR A 190 -1.44 3.57 4.04
N ALA A 191 -1.06 3.70 5.31
CA ALA A 191 -0.69 2.59 6.17
C ALA A 191 -1.55 2.63 7.44
N TYR A 192 -2.15 1.50 7.80
CA TYR A 192 -2.88 1.28 9.04
C TYR A 192 -2.11 0.31 9.93
N SER A 193 -2.02 0.61 11.21
CA SER A 193 -1.47 -0.29 12.24
C SER A 193 -2.02 0.10 13.60
N SER A 194 -1.65 -0.63 14.66
CA SER A 194 -1.96 -0.17 16.01
C SER A 194 -1.04 0.98 16.43
N PRO A 195 -1.58 2.05 17.04
CA PRO A 195 -0.79 3.21 17.48
C PRO A 195 0.46 2.84 18.28
N LYS A 196 0.39 1.80 19.12
CA LYS A 196 1.52 1.34 19.95
C LYS A 196 2.69 0.75 19.16
N TYR A 197 2.50 0.42 17.88
CA TYR A 197 3.53 -0.10 16.99
C TYR A 197 4.03 0.93 15.98
N MET A 198 3.37 2.07 15.84
CA MET A 198 3.77 3.10 14.89
C MET A 198 5.04 3.80 15.39
N LYS A 199 6.02 3.95 14.50
CA LYS A 199 7.22 4.73 14.79
C LYS A 199 7.32 5.96 13.90
N THR A 200 7.24 5.75 12.58
CA THR A 200 7.44 6.82 11.59
C THR A 200 6.55 6.58 10.38
N PHE A 201 6.04 7.66 9.79
CA PHE A 201 5.39 7.66 8.48
C PHE A 201 5.91 8.85 7.68
N ILE A 202 6.54 8.59 6.54
CA ILE A 202 7.15 9.61 5.67
C ILE A 202 6.54 9.50 4.28
N ILE A 203 6.25 10.63 3.65
CA ILE A 203 5.80 10.75 2.26
C ILE A 203 6.97 11.33 1.46
N GLY A 204 7.28 10.74 0.30
CA GLY A 204 8.31 11.25 -0.60
C GLY A 204 8.00 12.66 -1.13
N SER A 205 9.03 13.46 -1.38
CA SER A 205 8.87 14.83 -1.89
C SER A 205 8.47 14.85 -3.38
N PRO A 206 7.54 15.74 -3.80
CA PRO A 206 7.19 15.92 -5.21
C PRO A 206 8.40 16.23 -6.10
N ASP A 207 9.34 17.03 -5.60
CA ASP A 207 10.55 17.43 -6.32
C ASP A 207 11.43 16.23 -6.70
N GLU A 208 11.39 15.17 -5.91
CA GLU A 208 12.16 13.95 -6.16
C GLU A 208 11.39 12.91 -6.98
N TRP A 209 10.09 12.75 -6.73
CA TRP A 209 9.35 11.56 -7.18
C TRP A 209 8.43 11.81 -8.38
N LEU A 210 8.00 13.04 -8.66
CA LEU A 210 7.05 13.34 -9.74
C LEU A 210 7.57 12.97 -11.14
N THR A 211 8.88 12.95 -11.33
CA THR A 211 9.49 12.51 -12.60
C THR A 211 9.24 11.02 -12.86
N TYR A 212 9.08 10.20 -11.81
CA TYR A 212 8.95 8.74 -11.91
C TYR A 212 7.50 8.25 -11.85
N SER A 213 6.68 8.86 -10.99
CA SER A 213 5.26 8.50 -10.80
C SER A 213 4.48 9.75 -10.39
N ASP A 214 3.17 9.77 -10.67
CA ASP A 214 2.24 10.73 -10.08
C ASP A 214 1.98 10.46 -8.59
N HIS A 215 2.30 9.26 -8.10
CA HIS A 215 2.29 8.96 -6.65
C HIS A 215 3.65 9.17 -6.00
N MET A 216 3.62 9.61 -4.76
CA MET A 216 4.77 9.71 -3.86
C MET A 216 4.90 8.39 -3.09
N PRO A 217 6.11 7.81 -2.97
CA PRO A 217 6.30 6.65 -2.12
C PRO A 217 6.02 7.01 -0.66
N ILE A 218 5.35 6.12 0.06
CA ILE A 218 5.20 6.21 1.52
C ILE A 218 6.14 5.21 2.19
N LEU A 219 6.84 5.66 3.23
CA LEU A 219 7.65 4.83 4.10
C LEU A 219 6.97 4.74 5.46
N PHE A 220 6.61 3.53 5.87
CA PHE A 220 6.03 3.25 7.18
C PHE A 220 6.99 2.40 8.01
N GLU A 221 7.39 2.91 9.17
CA GLU A 221 8.22 2.20 10.13
C GLU A 221 7.40 1.77 11.35
N THR A 222 7.51 0.50 11.71
CA THR A 222 6.92 -0.08 12.92
C THR A 222 7.97 -0.58 13.89
N ILE A 223 7.62 -0.53 15.18
CA ILE A 223 8.39 -1.13 16.25
C ILE A 223 8.35 -2.66 16.08
N SER A 224 9.53 -3.27 16.05
CA SER A 224 9.67 -4.72 16.11
C SER A 224 9.28 -5.17 17.53
N ARG A 225 8.20 -5.94 17.64
CA ARG A 225 7.91 -6.79 18.79
C ARG A 225 7.74 -8.19 18.26
#